data_AF-A0A1X7TNP8-F1
#
_entry.id   AF-A0A1X7TNP8-F1
#
_cell.length_a   1.000
_cell.length_b   1.000
_cell.length_c   1.000
_cell.angle_alpha   90.00
_cell.angle_beta   90.00
_cell.angle_gamma   90.00
#
_symmetry.space_group_name_H-M   'P 1'
#
loop_
_entity.id
_entity.type
_entity.pdbx_description
1 polymer ?
#
loop_
_entity_poly.entity_id
_entity_poly.type
_entity_poly.pdbx_seq_one_letter_code
_entity_poly.pdbx_strand_id
1 'polypeptide(L)'
;MRALCRPIFGRNLGWGKLRLAAPNKVVYVSPIAIIPKTSQLGKYRLIVELSAPDGGSINDGISTALATLSYTSVDEAVAMVIEGRSECLDGKT
;
A
#
# COMPACT_ATOMS: atom_id res chain seq x y z
N MET A 1 -37.30 -7.48 7.11
CA MET A 1 -36.26 -6.89 6.24
C MET A 1 -34.95 -7.60 6.49
N ARG A 2 -34.47 -8.47 5.57
CA ARG A 2 -33.15 -9.12 5.71
C ARG A 2 -32.12 -8.24 5.00
N ALA A 3 -31.15 -7.70 5.74
CA ALA A 3 -29.99 -7.10 5.13
C ALA A 3 -29.20 -8.22 4.43
N LEU A 4 -29.23 -8.22 3.09
CA LEU A 4 -28.34 -9.04 2.29
C LEU A 4 -26.91 -8.51 2.50
N CYS A 5 -26.20 -9.04 3.49
CA CYS A 5 -24.76 -8.85 3.60
C CYS A 5 -24.13 -9.67 2.46
N ARG A 6 -23.93 -9.05 1.29
CA ARG A 6 -23.15 -9.67 0.22
C ARG A 6 -21.73 -9.90 0.76
N PRO A 7 -21.11 -11.06 0.52
CA PRO A 7 -19.73 -11.27 0.96
C PRO A 7 -18.83 -10.21 0.31
N ILE A 8 -18.15 -9.42 1.14
CA ILE A 8 -17.23 -8.35 0.73
C ILE A 8 -16.11 -8.93 -0.15
N PHE A 9 -15.79 -10.21 0.03
CA PHE A 9 -14.85 -10.97 -0.78
C PHE A 9 -15.51 -11.54 -2.05
N GLY A 10 -16.05 -10.64 -2.88
CA GLY A 10 -16.63 -10.95 -4.18
C GLY A 10 -15.63 -10.77 -5.32
N ARG A 11 -15.10 -11.88 -5.83
CA ARG A 11 -14.45 -12.17 -7.14
C ARG A 11 -13.46 -11.23 -7.83
N ASN A 12 -13.22 -9.97 -7.45
CA ASN A 12 -12.23 -9.13 -8.15
C ASN A 12 -11.52 -8.13 -7.23
N LEU A 13 -10.46 -8.60 -6.56
CA LEU A 13 -9.38 -7.73 -6.10
C LEU A 13 -8.51 -7.40 -7.32
N GLY A 14 -8.92 -6.44 -8.16
CA GLY A 14 -8.22 -6.09 -9.41
C GLY A 14 -6.78 -5.58 -9.24
N TRP A 15 -6.29 -5.47 -8.01
CA TRP A 15 -4.97 -4.95 -7.65
C TRP A 15 -4.10 -5.95 -6.88
N GLY A 16 -4.58 -7.17 -6.60
CA GLY A 16 -3.81 -8.18 -5.88
C GLY A 16 -4.55 -9.52 -5.74
N LYS A 17 -3.83 -10.65 -5.83
CA LYS A 17 -4.41 -11.99 -5.72
C LYS A 17 -4.30 -12.52 -4.29
N LEU A 18 -5.41 -12.60 -3.57
CA LEU A 18 -5.47 -13.36 -2.31
C LEU A 18 -5.44 -14.86 -2.64
N ARG A 19 -4.56 -15.62 -1.99
CA ARG A 19 -4.47 -17.07 -2.15
C ARG A 19 -4.72 -17.73 -0.80
N LEU A 20 -5.43 -18.84 -0.82
CA LEU A 20 -5.53 -19.70 0.36
C LEU A 20 -4.16 -20.33 0.61
N ALA A 21 -3.73 -20.32 1.87
CA ALA A 21 -2.56 -21.08 2.29
C ALA A 21 -2.84 -22.58 2.11
N ALA A 22 -1.82 -23.34 1.71
CA ALA A 22 -1.93 -24.79 1.68
C ALA A 22 -2.09 -25.31 3.13
N PRO A 23 -2.85 -26.41 3.37
CA PRO A 23 -3.17 -26.89 4.71
C PRO A 23 -1.97 -27.15 5.64
N ASN A 24 -0.79 -27.44 5.07
CA ASN A 24 0.43 -27.80 5.80
C ASN A 24 1.55 -26.76 5.66
N LYS A 25 1.24 -25.53 5.26
CA LYS A 25 2.22 -24.44 5.19
C LYS A 25 2.20 -23.66 6.50
N VAL A 26 3.37 -23.50 7.11
CA VAL A 26 3.56 -22.48 8.16
C VAL A 26 3.37 -21.11 7.51
N VAL A 27 2.42 -20.34 8.03
CA VAL A 27 2.09 -18.98 7.57
C VAL A 27 1.98 -18.04 8.75
N TYR A 28 2.41 -16.80 8.56
CA TYR A 28 2.12 -15.72 9.48
C TYR A 28 0.69 -15.23 9.24
N VAL A 29 -0.02 -14.95 10.33
CA VAL A 29 -1.39 -14.44 10.30
C VAL A 29 -1.38 -13.00 10.76
N SER A 30 -1.78 -12.10 9.87
CA SER A 30 -1.98 -10.69 10.18
C SER A 30 -3.46 -10.39 10.37
N PRO A 31 -3.82 -9.59 11.37
CA PRO A 31 -5.14 -8.98 11.46
C PRO A 31 -5.49 -8.18 10.20
N ILE A 32 -6.78 -8.17 9.86
CA ILE A 32 -7.32 -7.38 8.76
C ILE A 32 -8.46 -6.49 9.23
N ALA A 33 -8.47 -5.25 8.77
CA ALA A 33 -9.55 -4.30 8.98
C ALA A 33 -10.17 -3.89 7.65
N ILE A 34 -11.47 -3.63 7.65
CA ILE A 34 -12.23 -3.19 6.48
C ILE A 34 -12.85 -1.83 6.79
N ILE A 35 -12.46 -0.81 6.03
CA ILE A 35 -12.96 0.56 6.20
C ILE A 35 -13.79 0.95 4.98
N PRO A 36 -15.06 1.37 5.12
CA PRO A 36 -15.84 1.90 4.01
C PRO A 36 -15.20 3.15 3.40
N LYS A 37 -15.26 3.30 2.07
CA LYS A 37 -14.87 4.56 1.41
C LYS A 37 -16.06 5.53 1.43
N THR A 38 -15.96 6.60 2.22
CA THR A 38 -17.05 7.57 2.45
C THR A 38 -17.69 8.09 1.16
N SER A 39 -16.90 8.38 0.13
CA SER A 39 -17.40 8.92 -1.15
C SER A 39 -17.75 7.86 -2.20
N GLN A 40 -17.64 6.55 -1.89
CA GLN A 40 -17.82 5.48 -2.88
C GLN A 40 -18.61 4.32 -2.27
N LEU A 41 -19.93 4.32 -2.47
CA LEU A 41 -20.82 3.27 -1.99
C LEU A 41 -20.37 1.88 -2.47
N GLY A 42 -20.41 0.91 -1.56
CA GLY A 42 -20.02 -0.47 -1.85
C GLY A 42 -18.52 -0.68 -2.07
N LYS A 43 -17.68 0.36 -1.90
CA LYS A 43 -16.23 0.22 -1.94
C LYS A 43 -15.63 0.34 -0.54
N TYR A 44 -14.61 -0.47 -0.31
CA TYR A 44 -13.93 -0.58 0.97
C TYR A 44 -12.42 -0.46 0.77
N ARG A 45 -11.71 -0.04 1.82
CA ARG A 45 -10.27 -0.21 1.97
C ARG A 45 -10.06 -1.45 2.82
N LEU A 46 -9.27 -2.39 2.30
CA LEU A 46 -8.71 -3.47 3.09
C LEU A 46 -7.41 -2.96 3.70
N ILE A 47 -7.27 -3.08 5.01
CA ILE A 47 -6.05 -2.75 5.75
C ILE A 47 -5.53 -4.05 6.34
N VAL A 48 -4.24 -4.32 6.15
CA VAL A 48 -3.53 -5.47 6.72
C VAL A 48 -2.53 -4.94 7.71
N GLU A 49 -2.53 -5.48 8.92
CA GLU A 49 -1.56 -5.12 9.95
C GLU A 49 -0.24 -5.84 9.72
N LEU A 50 0.77 -5.10 9.23
CA LEU A 50 2.09 -5.64 8.91
C LEU A 50 3.02 -5.73 10.13
N SER A 51 2.66 -5.06 11.23
CA SER A 51 3.40 -5.07 12.50
C SER A 51 3.08 -6.28 13.39
N ALA A 52 2.21 -7.19 12.94
CA ALA A 52 1.93 -8.43 13.65
C ALA A 52 2.97 -9.51 13.32
N PRO A 53 3.17 -10.52 14.20
CA PRO A 53 2.59 -10.67 15.54
C PRO A 53 3.29 -9.83 16.60
N ASP A 54 2.68 -9.65 17.78
CA ASP A 54 3.29 -8.91 18.89
C ASP A 54 4.71 -9.38 19.21
N GLY A 55 5.64 -8.43 19.34
CA GLY A 55 7.06 -8.70 19.57
C GLY A 55 7.88 -8.99 18.30
N GLY A 56 7.26 -8.95 17.11
CA GLY A 56 7.94 -8.97 15.83
C GLY A 56 7.14 -8.23 14.76
N SER A 57 7.61 -8.24 13.53
CA SER A 57 6.91 -7.62 12.40
C SER A 57 7.20 -8.39 11.13
N ILE A 58 6.22 -8.46 10.21
CA ILE A 58 6.48 -8.97 8.85
C ILE A 58 7.62 -8.18 8.20
N ASN A 59 7.73 -6.89 8.51
CA ASN A 59 8.76 -6.02 7.96
C ASN A 59 10.18 -6.42 8.42
N ASP A 60 10.32 -7.06 9.58
CA ASP A 60 11.63 -7.50 10.08
C ASP A 60 12.24 -8.62 9.21
N GLY A 61 11.40 -9.35 8.49
CA GLY A 61 11.82 -10.37 7.53
C GLY A 61 12.24 -9.82 6.16
N ILE A 62 12.04 -8.52 5.90
CA ILE A 62 12.38 -7.90 4.62
C ILE A 62 13.83 -7.42 4.70
N SER A 63 14.68 -7.92 3.80
CA SER A 63 16.07 -7.47 3.71
C SER A 63 16.13 -5.96 3.51
N THR A 64 16.99 -5.28 4.27
CA THR A 64 17.20 -3.84 4.15
C THR A 64 17.61 -3.43 2.74
N ALA A 65 18.33 -4.28 2.01
CA ALA A 65 18.69 -4.05 0.61
C ALA A 65 17.47 -4.00 -0.35
N LEU A 66 16.36 -4.64 0.02
CA LEU A 66 15.09 -4.61 -0.72
C LEU A 66 14.14 -3.50 -0.23
N ALA A 67 14.44 -2.92 0.93
CA ALA A 67 13.66 -1.90 1.60
C ALA A 67 14.46 -0.59 1.78
N THR A 68 15.42 -0.32 0.89
CA THR A 68 16.15 0.94 0.90
C THR A 68 15.26 2.06 0.40
N LEU A 69 14.99 3.04 1.26
CA LEU A 69 14.36 4.29 0.87
C LEU A 69 15.40 5.40 0.99
N SER A 70 15.76 6.01 -0.14
CA SER A 70 16.62 7.19 -0.15
C SER A 70 15.72 8.42 -0.20
N TYR A 71 15.75 9.22 0.87
CA TYR A 71 15.14 10.53 0.85
C TYR A 71 16.17 11.54 0.35
N THR A 72 15.82 12.26 -0.71
CA THR A 72 16.53 13.48 -1.08
C THR A 72 16.28 14.54 -0.01
N SER A 73 17.30 15.30 0.36
CA SER A 73 17.11 16.42 1.27
C SER A 73 16.25 17.51 0.62
N VAL A 74 15.59 18.35 1.42
CA VAL A 74 14.80 19.47 0.87
C VAL A 74 15.68 20.40 0.04
N ASP A 75 16.91 20.66 0.48
CA ASP A 75 17.85 21.53 -0.22
C ASP A 75 18.26 20.96 -1.59
N GLU A 76 18.54 19.66 -1.66
CA GLU A 76 18.80 18.96 -2.92
C GLU A 76 17.58 18.98 -3.85
N ALA A 77 16.37 18.81 -3.30
CA ALA A 77 15.13 18.89 -4.08
C ALA A 77 14.92 20.31 -4.65
N VAL A 78 15.20 21.35 -3.86
CA VAL A 78 15.14 22.75 -4.30
C VAL A 78 16.18 23.01 -5.40
N ALA A 79 17.41 22.52 -5.24
CA ALA A 79 18.46 22.66 -6.24
C ALA A 79 18.06 22.04 -7.59
N MET A 80 17.50 20.82 -7.58
CA MET A 80 17.01 20.15 -8.81
C MET A 80 15.92 20.94 -9.52
N VAL A 81 14.99 21.57 -8.78
CA VAL A 81 13.93 22.40 -9.38
C VAL A 81 14.48 23.69 -9.97
N ILE A 82 15.49 24.30 -9.34
CA ILE A 82 16.17 25.49 -9.85
C ILE A 82 16.96 25.15 -11.12
N GLU A 83 17.66 24.01 -11.13
CA GLU A 83 18.43 23.53 -12.29
C GLU A 83 17.51 23.18 -13.47
N GLY A 84 16.44 22.41 -13.24
CA GLY A 84 15.45 22.03 -14.25
C GLY A 84 14.58 23.17 -14.78
N ARG A 85 14.61 24.36 -14.16
CA ARG A 85 13.98 25.57 -14.71
C ARG A 85 14.72 26.18 -15.90
N SER A 86 15.94 25.72 -16.19
CA SER A 86 16.74 26.22 -17.32
C SER A 86 16.31 25.65 -18.67
N GLU A 87 15.51 24.56 -18.72
CA GLU A 87 15.06 23.93 -19.98
C GLU A 87 13.64 24.35 -20.44
N CYS A 88 12.89 25.13 -19.65
CA CYS A 88 11.47 25.41 -19.94
C CYS A 88 11.13 26.88 -20.26
N LEU A 89 12.11 27.77 -20.51
CA LEU A 89 11.83 29.17 -20.89
C LEU A 89 12.05 29.49 -22.38
N ASP A 90 12.51 28.56 -23.20
CA ASP A 90 12.54 28.73 -24.66
C ASP A 90 11.20 28.32 -25.28
N GLY A 91 10.20 29.20 -25.20
CA GLY A 91 8.96 28.91 -25.92
C GLY A 91 7.72 29.74 -25.64
N LYS A 92 7.83 31.04 -25.36
CA LYS A 92 6.78 31.99 -25.75
C LYS A 92 7.24 33.44 -25.72
N THR A 93 7.63 33.94 -26.89
CA THR A 93 7.54 35.36 -27.25
C THR A 93 6.47 35.50 -28.32
#